data_AF-A0A817S4H2-F1
#
_entry.id   AF-A0A817S4H2-F1
#
_cell.length_a   1.000
_cell.length_b   1.000
_cell.length_c   1.000
_cell.angle_alpha   90.00
_cell.angle_beta   90.00
_cell.angle_gamma   90.00
#
_symmetry.space_group_name_H-M   'P 1'
#
loop_
_entity.id
_entity.type
_entity.pdbx_description
1 polymer ?
#
loop_
_entity_poly.entity_id
_entity_poly.type
_entity_poly.pdbx_seq_one_letter_code
_entity_poly.pdbx_strand_id
1 'polypeptide(L)'
;MHFLAYCDIVPIPRNKWISAKRYVENDIVFIIYTGATFYQTRALATRDTWLSRVTHKYFFSSTPYPSLPVTVIEGAGENYLSNMKKLYEGLKIAYKEHNQTAKFYFLAGCDTFVNVPHLLKRLDEFNHTKALVIGGHPFGHTCFSKKNQTIRGVQYPSGGAGFFLSAALMEMMYPKLDPFFHDDWPSEKFPYND
;
A
#
# COMPACT_ATOMS: atom_id res chain seq x y z
N MET A 1 -37.58 5.66 -3.48
CA MET A 1 -36.82 5.06 -2.37
C MET A 1 -35.77 6.08 -1.95
N HIS A 2 -35.98 6.78 -0.83
CA HIS A 2 -35.11 7.86 -0.36
C HIS A 2 -33.83 7.29 0.27
N PHE A 3 -32.69 7.46 -0.40
CA PHE A 3 -31.37 7.32 0.23
C PHE A 3 -31.02 8.63 0.96
N LEU A 4 -31.71 8.91 2.07
CA LEU A 4 -31.38 10.00 3.00
C LEU A 4 -31.08 9.39 4.36
N ALA A 5 -29.95 8.67 4.48
CA ALA A 5 -29.42 8.22 5.76
C ALA A 5 -27.95 7.79 5.64
N TYR A 6 -27.10 8.61 5.04
CA TYR A 6 -25.72 8.67 5.53
C TYR A 6 -25.69 9.83 6.51
N CYS A 7 -25.57 9.46 7.79
CA CYS A 7 -25.52 10.34 8.95
C CYS A 7 -24.65 11.57 8.65
N ASP A 8 -25.04 12.73 9.20
CA ASP A 8 -24.19 13.92 9.23
C ASP A 8 -22.75 13.49 9.50
N ILE A 9 -21.85 13.76 8.54
CA ILE A 9 -20.43 13.46 8.73
C ILE A 9 -19.97 14.35 9.88
N VAL A 10 -19.94 13.79 11.08
CA VAL A 10 -19.51 14.53 12.27
C VAL A 10 -18.03 14.84 12.08
N PRO A 11 -17.63 16.12 12.02
CA PRO A 11 -16.23 16.46 11.93
C PRO A 11 -15.53 15.94 13.18
N ILE A 12 -14.44 15.19 12.99
CA ILE A 12 -13.61 14.72 14.10
C ILE A 12 -13.06 15.97 14.82
N PRO A 13 -13.36 16.18 16.12
CA PRO A 13 -12.94 17.38 16.84
C PRO A 13 -11.41 17.49 16.88
N ARG A 14 -10.82 18.52 16.25
CA ARG A 14 -9.35 18.67 16.14
C ARG A 14 -8.71 19.46 17.30
N ASN A 15 -9.51 20.20 18.07
CA ASN A 15 -9.06 21.18 19.06
C ASN A 15 -8.29 20.61 20.28
N LYS A 16 -8.20 19.28 20.45
CA LYS A 16 -7.42 18.61 21.51
C LYS A 16 -6.51 17.49 20.98
N TRP A 17 -6.34 17.41 19.66
CA TRP A 17 -5.52 16.35 19.07
C TRP A 17 -4.04 16.70 19.20
N ILE A 18 -3.27 15.77 19.76
CA ILE A 18 -1.81 15.85 19.74
C ILE A 18 -1.40 15.71 18.27
N SER A 19 -0.91 16.81 17.70
CA SER A 19 -0.48 16.87 16.31
C SER A 19 0.89 16.24 16.14
N ALA A 20 1.13 15.64 14.96
CA ALA A 20 2.46 15.23 14.56
C ALA A 20 3.41 16.44 14.52
N LYS A 21 4.67 16.23 14.86
CA LYS A 21 5.68 17.30 14.96
C LYS A 21 6.62 17.35 13.77
N ARG A 22 6.93 16.20 13.17
CA ARG A 22 7.98 16.05 12.15
C ARG A 22 7.46 15.87 10.75
N TYR A 23 6.29 15.24 10.63
CA TYR A 23 5.74 14.83 9.34
C TYR A 23 4.32 15.32 9.12
N VAL A 24 4.00 15.59 7.87
CA VAL A 24 2.67 15.93 7.37
C VAL A 24 2.17 14.87 6.41
N GLU A 25 0.88 14.88 6.06
CA GLU A 25 0.32 13.85 5.18
C GLU A 25 0.98 13.80 3.79
N ASN A 26 1.39 14.95 3.25
CA ASN A 26 2.13 15.05 1.98
C ASN A 26 3.52 14.40 2.02
N ASP A 27 4.05 14.09 3.20
CA ASP A 27 5.30 13.33 3.32
C ASP A 27 5.11 11.84 3.05
N ILE A 28 3.87 11.38 2.84
CA ILE A 28 3.50 9.98 2.73
C ILE A 28 2.81 9.72 1.40
N VAL A 29 3.24 8.67 0.70
CA VAL A 29 2.51 8.12 -0.44
C VAL A 29 1.65 6.95 0.02
N PHE A 30 0.33 7.08 -0.11
CA PHE A 30 -0.65 6.07 0.28
C PHE A 30 -0.97 5.15 -0.90
N ILE A 31 -0.52 3.90 -0.81
CA ILE A 31 -0.65 2.90 -1.85
C ILE A 31 -1.71 1.88 -1.45
N ILE A 32 -2.84 1.89 -2.16
CA ILE A 32 -3.93 0.95 -1.96
C ILE A 32 -3.94 -0.06 -3.11
N TYR A 33 -3.81 -1.33 -2.79
CA TYR A 33 -4.02 -2.40 -3.77
C TYR A 33 -5.43 -2.99 -3.63
N THR A 34 -6.06 -3.23 -4.77
CA THR A 34 -7.44 -3.70 -4.83
C THR A 34 -7.68 -4.57 -6.07
N GLY A 35 -8.86 -5.17 -6.14
CA GLY A 35 -9.32 -5.94 -7.30
C GLY A 35 -10.74 -5.56 -7.71
N ALA A 36 -11.08 -5.81 -8.98
CA ALA A 36 -12.34 -5.38 -9.58
C ALA A 36 -13.59 -5.78 -8.78
N THR A 37 -13.57 -6.97 -8.19
CA THR A 37 -14.65 -7.49 -7.34
C THR A 37 -14.87 -6.69 -6.04
N PHE A 38 -13.91 -5.88 -5.63
CA PHE A 38 -13.93 -5.12 -4.38
C PHE A 38 -14.13 -3.62 -4.55
N TYR A 39 -14.27 -3.11 -5.78
CA TYR A 39 -14.40 -1.67 -5.99
C TYR A 39 -15.61 -1.09 -5.25
N GLN A 40 -16.79 -1.66 -5.49
CA GLN A 40 -18.04 -1.14 -4.93
C GLN A 40 -18.19 -1.43 -3.44
N THR A 41 -17.61 -2.53 -2.95
CA THR A 41 -17.81 -3.00 -1.58
C THR A 41 -16.75 -2.53 -0.60
N ARG A 42 -15.55 -2.14 -1.08
CA ARG A 42 -14.40 -1.79 -0.24
C ARG A 42 -13.70 -0.52 -0.71
N ALA A 43 -13.21 -0.49 -1.95
CA ALA A 43 -12.33 0.59 -2.41
C ALA A 43 -13.03 1.96 -2.48
N LEU A 44 -14.31 2.01 -2.87
CA LEU A 44 -15.10 3.25 -2.81
C LEU A 44 -15.25 3.76 -1.36
N ALA A 45 -15.46 2.87 -0.39
CA ALA A 45 -15.50 3.27 1.02
C ALA A 45 -14.16 3.83 1.49
N THR A 46 -13.03 3.22 1.10
CA THR A 46 -11.69 3.77 1.36
C THR A 46 -11.53 5.17 0.76
N ARG A 47 -11.88 5.34 -0.52
CA ARG A 47 -11.85 6.62 -1.25
C ARG A 47 -12.66 7.68 -0.54
N ASP A 48 -13.89 7.37 -0.14
CA ASP A 48 -14.85 8.35 0.39
C ASP A 48 -14.59 8.72 1.84
N THR A 49 -13.89 7.86 2.59
CA THR A 49 -13.67 8.05 4.02
C THR A 49 -12.30 8.65 4.31
N TRP A 50 -11.34 7.85 4.76
CA TRP A 50 -10.06 8.35 5.27
C TRP A 50 -9.12 8.79 4.14
N LEU A 51 -9.18 8.13 2.97
CA LEU A 51 -8.29 8.43 1.86
C LEU A 51 -8.72 9.68 1.07
N SER A 52 -9.96 10.16 1.23
CA SER A 52 -10.39 11.45 0.65
C SER A 52 -9.58 12.63 1.21
N ARG A 53 -8.94 12.44 2.37
CA ARG A 53 -8.26 13.48 3.15
C ARG A 53 -6.74 13.51 2.97
N VAL A 54 -6.21 12.69 2.06
CA VAL A 54 -4.77 12.65 1.76
C VAL A 54 -4.51 13.01 0.30
N THR A 55 -3.33 13.57 0.05
CA THR A 55 -2.93 14.13 -1.25
C THR A 55 -2.33 13.08 -2.17
N HIS A 56 -1.26 12.40 -1.74
CA HIS A 56 -0.55 11.42 -2.57
C HIS A 56 -1.15 10.02 -2.35
N LYS A 57 -2.05 9.61 -3.24
CA LYS A 57 -2.78 8.35 -3.13
C LYS A 57 -2.93 7.62 -4.46
N TYR A 58 -2.85 6.29 -4.40
CA TYR A 58 -3.05 5.42 -5.54
C TYR A 58 -4.00 4.28 -5.21
N PHE A 59 -4.84 3.92 -6.18
CA PHE A 59 -5.48 2.61 -6.24
C PHE A 59 -4.85 1.82 -7.38
N PHE A 60 -4.04 0.82 -7.07
CA PHE A 60 -3.49 -0.09 -8.09
C PHE A 60 -4.39 -1.31 -8.29
N SER A 61 -4.74 -1.56 -9.54
CA SER A 61 -5.57 -2.69 -9.96
C SER A 61 -5.30 -3.02 -11.43
N SER A 62 -6.04 -3.96 -12.02
CA SER A 62 -5.83 -4.36 -13.42
C SER A 62 -6.99 -3.95 -14.33
N THR A 63 -8.11 -3.57 -13.74
CA THR A 63 -9.32 -3.19 -14.48
C THR A 63 -9.61 -1.71 -14.23
N PRO A 64 -9.82 -0.89 -15.27
CA PRO A 64 -10.24 0.49 -15.06
C PRO A 64 -11.65 0.53 -14.44
N TYR A 65 -11.93 1.57 -13.64
CA TYR A 65 -13.25 1.77 -13.06
C TYR A 65 -13.63 3.25 -13.02
N PRO A 66 -14.69 3.71 -13.71
CA PRO A 66 -14.98 5.14 -13.84
C PRO A 66 -15.14 5.89 -12.52
N SER A 67 -15.64 5.23 -11.48
CA SER A 67 -15.88 5.84 -10.18
C SER A 67 -14.68 5.82 -9.23
N LEU A 68 -13.53 5.24 -9.62
CA LEU A 68 -12.35 5.18 -8.76
C LEU A 68 -11.12 5.59 -9.59
N PRO A 69 -10.21 6.45 -9.09
CA PRO A 69 -8.99 6.80 -9.82
C PRO A 69 -7.99 5.63 -9.77
N VAL A 70 -8.30 4.57 -10.51
CA VAL A 70 -7.49 3.36 -10.61
C VAL A 70 -6.32 3.61 -11.56
N THR A 71 -5.11 3.39 -11.07
CA THR A 71 -3.94 3.20 -11.92
C THR A 71 -3.87 1.74 -12.34
N VAL A 72 -4.12 1.48 -13.62
CA VAL A 72 -4.12 0.12 -14.19
C VAL A 72 -2.68 -0.38 -14.33
N ILE A 73 -2.43 -1.58 -13.81
CA ILE A 73 -1.16 -2.30 -13.93
C ILE A 73 -1.30 -3.33 -15.06
N GLU A 74 -0.69 -3.01 -16.20
CA GLU A 74 -0.80 -3.84 -17.41
C GLU A 74 -0.28 -5.26 -17.22
N GLY A 75 -1.07 -6.22 -17.72
CA GLY A 75 -0.79 -7.65 -17.62
C GLY A 75 -0.77 -8.18 -16.18
N ALA A 76 -1.32 -7.47 -15.20
CA ALA A 76 -1.74 -8.07 -13.94
C ALA A 76 -3.16 -8.64 -14.09
N GLY A 77 -3.45 -9.75 -13.42
CA GLY A 77 -4.81 -10.31 -13.34
C GLY A 77 -5.66 -9.66 -12.23
N GLU A 78 -6.82 -10.22 -11.92
CA GLU A 78 -7.67 -9.79 -10.78
C GLU A 78 -7.73 -10.80 -9.62
N ASN A 79 -6.89 -11.84 -9.68
CA ASN A 79 -6.82 -12.89 -8.67
C ASN A 79 -5.73 -12.62 -7.61
N TYR A 80 -5.75 -13.41 -6.55
CA TYR A 80 -4.82 -13.26 -5.42
C TYR A 80 -3.34 -13.28 -5.83
N LEU A 81 -2.98 -14.14 -6.78
CA LEU A 81 -1.58 -14.31 -7.21
C LEU A 81 -1.07 -13.08 -7.96
N SER A 82 -1.94 -12.38 -8.68
CA SER A 82 -1.60 -11.16 -9.43
C SER A 82 -1.35 -9.94 -8.54
N ASN A 83 -1.77 -10.00 -7.27
CA ASN A 83 -1.61 -8.89 -6.33
C ASN A 83 -0.15 -8.49 -6.13
N MET A 84 0.78 -9.44 -6.24
CA MET A 84 2.19 -9.12 -6.12
C MET A 84 2.70 -8.28 -7.30
N LYS A 85 2.24 -8.59 -8.52
CA LYS A 85 2.53 -7.77 -9.71
C LYS A 85 2.01 -6.35 -9.52
N LYS A 86 0.76 -6.21 -9.07
CA LYS A 86 0.15 -4.90 -8.75
C LYS A 86 0.95 -4.14 -7.70
N LEU A 87 1.41 -4.82 -6.66
CA LEU A 87 2.15 -4.21 -5.56
C LEU A 87 3.48 -3.62 -6.01
N TYR A 88 4.33 -4.41 -6.65
CA TYR A 88 5.69 -3.96 -6.98
C TYR A 88 5.70 -3.01 -8.18
N GLU A 89 4.88 -3.24 -9.22
CA GLU A 89 4.76 -2.26 -10.31
C GLU A 89 4.14 -0.95 -9.81
N GLY A 90 3.15 -1.03 -8.92
CA GLY A 90 2.61 0.14 -8.23
C GLY A 90 3.65 0.89 -7.41
N LEU A 91 4.50 0.17 -6.67
CA LEU A 91 5.63 0.76 -5.94
C LEU A 91 6.62 1.46 -6.88
N LYS A 92 6.92 0.88 -8.05
CA LYS A 92 7.79 1.52 -9.05
C LYS A 92 7.20 2.84 -9.55
N ILE A 93 5.90 2.86 -9.86
CA ILE A 93 5.19 4.07 -10.30
C ILE A 93 5.25 5.13 -9.20
N ALA A 94 4.85 4.78 -7.97
CA ALA A 94 4.86 5.67 -6.83
C ALA A 94 6.25 6.23 -6.52
N TYR A 95 7.29 5.39 -6.59
CA TYR A 95 8.66 5.83 -6.37
C TYR A 95 9.16 6.76 -7.47
N LYS A 96 8.92 6.45 -8.74
CA LYS A 96 9.33 7.34 -9.85
C LYS A 96 8.72 8.73 -9.71
N GLU A 97 7.48 8.82 -9.24
CA GLU A 97 6.79 10.11 -9.09
C GLU A 97 7.20 10.85 -7.81
N HIS A 98 7.52 10.14 -6.72
CA HIS A 98 7.69 10.74 -5.39
C HIS A 98 9.04 10.50 -4.72
N ASN A 99 10.07 9.95 -5.40
CA ASN A 99 11.35 9.64 -4.77
C ASN A 99 12.08 10.87 -4.17
N GLN A 100 11.82 12.08 -4.67
CA GLN A 100 12.40 13.31 -4.14
C GLN A 100 11.59 13.93 -3.00
N THR A 101 10.33 13.54 -2.82
CA THR A 101 9.38 14.22 -1.92
C THR A 101 8.86 13.32 -0.81
N ALA A 102 8.65 12.03 -1.08
CA ALA A 102 8.14 11.08 -0.11
C ALA A 102 9.18 10.76 0.97
N LYS A 103 8.73 10.80 2.22
CA LYS A 103 9.47 10.31 3.39
C LYS A 103 9.06 8.88 3.73
N PHE A 104 7.81 8.52 3.46
CA PHE A 104 7.30 7.17 3.68
C PHE A 104 6.35 6.73 2.56
N TYR A 105 6.29 5.42 2.34
CA TYR A 105 5.33 4.76 1.47
C TYR A 105 4.48 3.85 2.35
N PHE A 106 3.17 4.12 2.43
CA PHE A 106 2.21 3.30 3.18
C PHE A 106 1.50 2.33 2.25
N LEU A 107 1.59 1.04 2.53
CA LEU A 107 1.00 -0.01 1.71
C LEU A 107 -0.16 -0.63 2.48
N ALA A 108 -1.35 -0.72 1.87
CA ALA A 108 -2.51 -1.36 2.49
C ALA A 108 -3.51 -1.92 1.46
N GLY A 109 -4.35 -2.84 1.91
CA GLY A 109 -5.51 -3.30 1.15
C GLY A 109 -6.67 -2.31 1.22
N CYS A 110 -7.62 -2.45 0.28
CA CYS A 110 -8.85 -1.65 0.28
C CYS A 110 -9.84 -1.96 1.43
N ASP A 111 -9.54 -2.94 2.30
CA ASP A 111 -10.28 -3.25 3.51
C ASP A 111 -9.69 -2.62 4.79
N THR A 112 -8.63 -1.81 4.67
CA THR A 112 -8.01 -1.13 5.81
C THR A 112 -8.61 0.26 6.04
N PHE A 113 -8.98 0.56 7.29
CA PHE A 113 -9.30 1.93 7.73
C PHE A 113 -8.11 2.54 8.49
N VAL A 114 -7.80 3.80 8.19
CA VAL A 114 -6.64 4.49 8.76
C VAL A 114 -7.03 5.82 9.40
N ASN A 115 -6.61 6.03 10.64
CA ASN A 115 -6.66 7.33 11.30
C ASN A 115 -5.38 8.12 10.98
N VAL A 116 -5.39 8.87 9.87
CA VAL A 116 -4.19 9.55 9.32
C VAL A 116 -3.47 10.46 10.34
N PRO A 117 -4.15 11.32 11.12
CA PRO A 117 -3.41 12.13 12.10
C PRO A 117 -2.77 11.31 13.23
N HIS A 118 -3.40 10.22 13.67
CA HIS A 118 -2.79 9.33 14.67
C HIS A 118 -1.59 8.58 14.09
N LEU A 119 -1.69 8.16 12.83
CA LEU A 119 -0.60 7.56 12.08
C LEU A 119 0.61 8.50 11.96
N LEU A 120 0.39 9.77 11.59
CA LEU A 120 1.46 10.76 11.49
C LEU A 120 2.19 10.94 12.82
N LYS A 121 1.44 10.99 13.93
CA LYS A 121 2.03 11.07 15.28
C LYS A 121 2.91 9.88 15.59
N ARG A 122 2.54 8.66 15.17
CA ARG A 122 3.37 7.46 15.37
C ARG A 122 4.65 7.51 14.54
N LEU A 123 4.60 8.13 13.36
CA LEU A 123 5.79 8.26 12.51
C LEU A 123 6.85 9.19 13.11
N ASP A 124 6.50 10.12 14.00
CA ASP A 124 7.46 11.05 14.65
C ASP A 124 8.66 10.34 15.32
N GLU A 125 8.49 9.09 15.74
CA GLU A 125 9.52 8.28 16.38
C GLU A 125 10.55 7.70 15.39
N PHE A 126 10.24 7.72 14.09
CA PHE A 126 11.03 7.08 13.04
C PHE A 126 11.77 8.11 12.18
N ASN A 127 12.95 7.71 11.71
CA ASN A 127 13.75 8.51 10.77
C ASN A 127 13.68 7.89 9.37
N HIS A 128 13.07 8.60 8.42
CA HIS A 128 12.93 8.12 7.04
C HIS A 128 14.25 7.91 6.30
N THR A 129 15.36 8.53 6.76
CA THR A 129 16.68 8.35 6.16
C THR A 129 17.34 7.04 6.58
N LYS A 130 16.74 6.30 7.51
CA LYS A 130 17.14 4.93 7.86
C LYS A 130 16.27 3.95 7.08
N ALA A 131 16.84 2.84 6.62
CA ALA A 131 16.09 1.78 5.96
C ALA A 131 15.20 1.05 6.98
N LEU A 132 13.88 1.27 6.92
CA LEU A 132 12.92 0.81 7.91
C LEU A 132 11.67 0.21 7.26
N VAL A 133 11.23 -0.93 7.81
CA VAL A 133 9.87 -1.46 7.67
C VAL A 133 9.15 -1.20 8.99
N ILE A 134 7.97 -0.57 8.95
CA ILE A 134 7.25 -0.16 10.17
C ILE A 134 5.81 -0.67 10.11
N GLY A 135 5.38 -1.37 11.16
CA GLY A 135 4.04 -1.93 11.25
C GLY A 135 3.90 -3.30 10.60
N GLY A 136 2.65 -3.71 10.38
CA GLY A 136 2.31 -5.09 10.02
C GLY A 136 2.46 -6.07 11.19
N HIS A 137 1.75 -7.18 11.13
CA HIS A 137 1.99 -8.30 12.04
C HIS A 137 3.20 -9.08 11.53
N PRO A 138 4.27 -9.27 12.34
CA PRO A 138 5.40 -10.06 11.92
C PRO A 138 4.98 -11.53 11.90
N PHE A 139 4.95 -12.13 10.71
CA PHE A 139 4.79 -13.57 10.60
C PHE A 139 6.15 -14.22 10.33
N GLY A 140 6.49 -15.23 11.12
CA GLY A 140 7.62 -16.10 10.82
C GLY A 140 7.21 -17.10 9.75
N HIS A 141 7.76 -16.96 8.56
CA HIS A 141 7.52 -17.89 7.48
C HIS A 141 8.83 -18.48 6.96
N THR A 142 8.63 -19.60 6.27
CA THR A 142 9.66 -20.24 5.48
C THR A 142 9.65 -19.58 4.10
N CYS A 143 10.74 -18.90 3.74
CA CYS A 143 10.89 -18.28 2.42
C CYS A 143 11.88 -19.08 1.57
N PHE A 144 11.74 -19.02 0.26
CA PHE A 144 12.73 -19.59 -0.65
C PHE A 144 13.79 -18.53 -0.96
N SER A 145 15.08 -18.79 -0.69
CA SER A 145 16.17 -17.90 -1.14
C SER A 145 16.48 -18.07 -2.62
N LYS A 146 16.18 -19.25 -3.16
CA LYS A 146 16.24 -19.65 -4.57
C LYS A 146 15.14 -20.68 -4.79
N LYS A 147 14.71 -20.91 -6.04
CA LYS A 147 13.68 -21.93 -6.38
C LYS A 147 13.85 -23.28 -5.65
N ASN A 148 15.10 -23.66 -5.33
CA ASN A 148 15.44 -24.94 -4.69
C ASN A 148 16.00 -24.83 -3.26
N GLN A 149 16.05 -23.63 -2.67
CA GLN A 149 16.63 -23.42 -1.34
C GLN A 149 15.67 -22.67 -0.43
N THR A 150 15.44 -23.25 0.74
CA THR A 150 14.47 -22.78 1.72
C THR A 150 15.20 -22.13 2.90
N ILE A 151 15.04 -20.83 3.10
CA ILE A 151 15.42 -20.13 4.34
C ILE A 151 14.26 -20.24 5.33
N ARG A 152 14.56 -20.79 6.51
CA ARG A 152 13.65 -20.76 7.66
C ARG A 152 13.87 -19.48 8.46
N GLY A 153 12.79 -18.87 8.94
CA GLY A 153 12.85 -17.75 9.88
C GLY A 153 12.90 -16.37 9.23
N VAL A 154 12.47 -16.23 7.98
CA VAL A 154 12.26 -14.90 7.40
C VAL A 154 10.97 -14.33 7.97
N GLN A 155 11.07 -13.12 8.52
CA GLN A 155 9.92 -12.37 8.99
C GLN A 155 9.57 -11.30 7.97
N TYR A 156 8.29 -11.21 7.62
CA TYR A 156 7.75 -10.13 6.82
C TYR A 156 6.46 -9.60 7.44
N PRO A 157 6.15 -8.30 7.25
CA PRO A 157 4.89 -7.75 7.72
C PRO A 157 3.73 -8.34 6.89
N SER A 158 2.68 -8.81 7.55
CA SER A 158 1.41 -9.01 6.85
C SER A 158 0.85 -7.67 6.38
N GLY A 159 0.37 -7.63 5.15
CA GLY A 159 -0.18 -6.44 4.50
C GLY A 159 -1.54 -5.99 5.02
N GLY A 160 -2.28 -6.82 5.77
CA GLY A 160 -3.68 -6.52 6.14
C GLY A 160 -3.86 -5.28 7.02
N ALA A 161 -3.00 -5.09 8.02
CA ALA A 161 -3.01 -3.88 8.85
C ALA A 161 -2.34 -2.67 8.15
N GLY A 162 -1.75 -2.91 6.98
CA GLY A 162 -0.82 -2.03 6.32
C GLY A 162 0.54 -1.94 7.02
N PHE A 163 1.53 -1.48 6.27
CA PHE A 163 2.88 -1.21 6.77
C PHE A 163 3.54 -0.10 5.96
N PHE A 164 4.62 0.45 6.50
CA PHE A 164 5.42 1.48 5.84
C PHE A 164 6.75 0.95 5.38
N LEU A 165 7.20 1.52 4.27
CA LEU A 165 8.60 1.57 3.88
C LEU A 165 9.08 3.02 4.06
N SER A 166 10.24 3.21 4.68
CA SER A 166 10.89 4.53 4.68
C SER A 166 11.47 4.86 3.30
N ALA A 167 11.70 6.14 3.03
CA ALA A 167 12.35 6.61 1.80
C ALA A 167 13.67 5.89 1.52
N ALA A 168 14.55 5.79 2.52
CA ALA A 168 15.85 5.11 2.36
C ALA A 168 15.71 3.60 2.08
N LEU A 169 14.69 2.93 2.64
CA LEU A 169 14.44 1.53 2.30
C LEU A 169 13.91 1.42 0.87
N MET A 170 12.99 2.30 0.48
CA MET A 170 12.42 2.27 -0.87
C MET A 170 13.49 2.53 -1.94
N GLU A 171 14.40 3.47 -1.71
CA GLU A 171 15.56 3.71 -2.57
C GLU A 171 16.47 2.48 -2.70
N MET A 172 16.71 1.76 -1.59
CA MET A 172 17.49 0.53 -1.60
C MET A 172 16.79 -0.63 -2.32
N MET A 173 15.46 -0.68 -2.25
CA MET A 173 14.64 -1.75 -2.83
C MET A 173 14.37 -1.52 -4.32
N TYR A 174 14.15 -0.28 -4.74
CA TYR A 174 13.75 0.09 -6.11
C TYR A 174 14.58 -0.59 -7.22
N PRO A 175 15.93 -0.55 -7.22
CA PRO A 175 16.72 -1.18 -8.29
C PRO A 175 16.63 -2.72 -8.29
N LYS A 176 16.06 -3.34 -7.26
CA LYS A 176 15.89 -4.79 -7.13
C LYS A 176 14.50 -5.27 -7.53
N LEU A 177 13.54 -4.36 -7.73
CA LEU A 177 12.16 -4.74 -8.06
C LEU A 177 12.05 -5.40 -9.44
N ASP A 178 12.76 -4.88 -10.44
CA ASP A 178 12.76 -5.45 -11.80
C ASP A 178 13.46 -6.81 -11.85
N PRO A 179 14.71 -6.96 -11.37
CA PRO A 179 15.37 -8.26 -11.31
C PRO A 179 14.53 -9.32 -10.58
N PHE A 180 13.88 -8.94 -9.48
CA PHE A 180 13.02 -9.86 -8.75
C PHE A 180 11.91 -10.47 -9.62
N PHE A 181 11.26 -9.68 -10.48
CA PHE A 181 10.22 -10.22 -11.36
C PHE A 181 10.74 -11.06 -12.51
N HIS A 182 11.89 -10.69 -13.07
CA HIS A 182 12.45 -11.39 -14.21
C HIS A 182 13.14 -12.69 -13.81
N ASP A 183 13.85 -12.67 -12.69
CA ASP A 183 14.80 -13.73 -12.33
C ASP A 183 14.26 -14.66 -11.23
N ASP A 184 13.53 -14.11 -10.24
CA ASP A 184 13.18 -14.83 -9.02
C ASP A 184 11.68 -15.13 -8.88
N TRP A 185 10.81 -14.29 -9.43
CA TRP A 185 9.37 -14.48 -9.35
C TRP A 185 8.99 -15.76 -10.11
N PRO A 186 8.23 -16.68 -9.49
CA PRO A 186 7.93 -17.96 -10.11
C PRO A 186 7.18 -17.76 -11.43
N SER A 187 7.91 -17.95 -12.53
CA SER A 187 7.45 -17.92 -13.91
C SER A 187 6.97 -19.29 -14.42
N GLU A 188 7.18 -20.34 -13.61
CA GLU A 188 6.97 -21.71 -14.04
C GLU A 188 5.63 -22.26 -13.54
N LYS A 189 4.77 -22.49 -14.52
CA LYS A 189 3.33 -22.80 -14.47
C LYS A 189 2.50 -21.55 -14.27
N PHE A 190 1.96 -21.00 -15.36
CA PHE A 190 0.72 -20.22 -15.39
C PHE A 190 -0.18 -20.64 -14.22
N PRO A 191 -0.29 -19.87 -13.12
CA PRO A 191 -1.44 -20.00 -12.25
C PRO A 191 -2.49 -18.95 -12.63
N TYR A 192 -2.26 -18.22 -13.73
CA TYR A 192 -3.15 -17.24 -14.31
C TYR A 192 -3.73 -17.84 -15.59
N ASN A 193 -4.55 -18.88 -15.42
CA ASN A 193 -5.61 -19.04 -16.40
C ASN A 193 -6.60 -17.92 -16.11
N ASP A 194 -6.81 -17.06 -17.10
CA ASP A 194 -8.05 -16.31 -17.24
C ASP A 194 -9.25 -17.28 -17.28
#